data_AF-A0A847W5H4-F1
#
_entry.id   AF-A0A847W5H4-F1
#
_cell.length_a   1.000
_cell.length_b   1.000
_cell.length_c   1.000
_cell.angle_alpha   90.00
_cell.angle_beta   90.00
_cell.angle_gamma   90.00
#
_symmetry.space_group_name_H-M   'P 1'
#
loop_
_entity.id
_entity.type
_entity.pdbx_description
1 polymer ?
#
loop_
_entity_poly.entity_id
_entity_poly.type
_entity_poly.pdbx_seq_one_letter_code
_entity_poly.pdbx_strand_id
1 'polypeptide(L)'
;MNDYFIRAYLDDYKLITIEMDISFFGGECNRFDLIKDEVIIPLNFISKTKKNTYFEYKYSFDADIIISQPYEVMGINGYTT
;
A
#
# COMPACT_ATOMS: atom_id res chain seq x y z
N MET A 1 7.61 22.47 -5.66
CA MET A 1 7.21 21.09 -5.99
C MET A 1 6.18 20.67 -4.96
N ASN A 2 5.01 20.20 -5.36
CA ASN A 2 4.17 19.44 -4.44
C ASN A 2 4.77 18.04 -4.40
N ASP A 3 5.42 17.70 -3.30
CA ASP A 3 6.02 16.39 -3.13
C ASP A 3 4.88 15.37 -2.94
N TYR A 4 4.55 14.67 -4.02
CA TYR A 4 3.66 13.52 -3.96
C TYR A 4 4.29 12.45 -3.07
N PHE A 5 3.46 11.75 -2.30
CA PHE A 5 3.95 10.68 -1.44
C PHE A 5 3.09 9.41 -1.53
N ILE A 6 3.79 8.29 -1.36
CA ILE A 6 3.23 7.02 -0.93
C ILE A 6 3.99 6.63 0.32
N ARG A 7 3.29 6.31 1.39
CA ARG A 7 3.87 5.85 2.66
C ARG A 7 3.18 4.56 3.06
N ALA A 8 3.95 3.65 3.65
CA ALA A 8 3.42 2.41 4.18
C ALA A 8 3.93 2.21 5.60
N TYR A 9 3.03 1.80 6.48
CA TYR A 9 3.29 1.58 7.90
C TYR A 9 2.78 0.21 8.28
N LEU A 10 3.60 -0.55 8.99
CA LEU A 10 3.16 -1.78 9.62
C LEU A 10 2.47 -1.41 10.94
N ASP A 11 1.14 -1.58 11.01
CA ASP A 11 0.34 -1.25 12.19
C ASP A 11 0.43 -2.36 13.26
N ASP A 12 0.51 -3.61 12.81
CA ASP A 12 0.65 -4.82 13.61
C ASP A 12 1.35 -5.89 12.74
N TYR A 13 1.78 -7.02 13.32
CA TYR A 13 2.50 -8.10 12.62
C TYR A 13 1.85 -8.59 11.33
N LYS A 14 0.53 -8.39 11.16
CA LYS A 14 -0.25 -8.79 9.97
C LYS A 14 -1.10 -7.67 9.36
N LEU A 15 -0.87 -6.41 9.75
CA LEU A 15 -1.65 -5.25 9.29
C LEU A 15 -0.74 -4.16 8.75
N ILE A 16 -1.08 -3.63 7.58
CA ILE A 16 -0.36 -2.55 6.93
C ILE A 16 -1.33 -1.44 6.52
N THR A 17 -0.97 -0.21 6.85
CA THR A 17 -1.62 1.01 6.37
C THR A 17 -0.78 1.64 5.27
N ILE A 18 -1.41 1.97 4.15
CA ILE A 18 -0.79 2.67 3.02
C ILE A 18 -1.48 4.02 2.84
N GLU A 19 -0.71 5.10 2.86
CA GLU A 19 -1.18 6.45 2.58
C GLU A 19 -0.70 6.87 1.20
N MET A 20 -1.62 7.23 0.31
CA MET A 20 -1.30 7.68 -1.05
C MET A 20 -1.96 9.03 -1.31
N ASP A 21 -1.17 10.02 -1.74
CA ASP A 21 -1.67 11.34 -2.13
C ASP A 21 -2.78 11.20 -3.20
N ILE A 22 -3.87 11.96 -3.05
CA ILE A 22 -5.02 11.93 -3.98
C ILE A 22 -4.61 12.28 -5.42
N SER A 23 -3.51 13.01 -5.59
CA SER A 23 -3.00 13.40 -6.89
C SER A 23 -2.34 12.23 -7.65
N PHE A 24 -2.02 11.13 -6.97
CA PHE A 24 -1.41 9.95 -7.56
C PHE A 24 -2.49 9.03 -8.16
N PHE A 25 -2.31 8.59 -9.41
CA PHE A 25 -3.25 7.72 -10.14
C PHE A 25 -4.72 8.20 -10.17
N GLY A 26 -4.97 9.51 -10.25
CA GLY A 26 -6.34 10.05 -10.20
C GLY A 26 -7.05 9.80 -8.86
N GLY A 27 -6.30 9.43 -7.82
CA GLY A 27 -6.77 9.17 -6.47
C GLY A 27 -7.08 7.70 -6.18
N GLU A 28 -6.85 6.77 -7.12
CA GLU A 28 -7.20 5.36 -6.90
C GLU A 28 -6.08 4.40 -7.32
N CYS A 29 -5.69 3.53 -6.39
CA CYS A 29 -4.92 2.33 -6.67
C CYS A 29 -5.82 1.10 -6.48
N ASN A 30 -5.83 0.17 -7.44
CA ASN A 30 -6.68 -1.02 -7.39
C ASN A 30 -6.24 -2.00 -6.30
N ARG A 31 -4.93 -2.26 -6.21
CA ARG A 31 -4.35 -3.13 -5.18
C ARG A 31 -2.91 -2.72 -4.88
N PHE A 32 -2.44 -3.08 -3.71
CA PHE A 32 -1.03 -3.01 -3.36
C PHE A 32 -0.52 -4.42 -3.06
N ASP A 33 0.71 -4.72 -3.45
CA ASP A 33 1.43 -5.93 -3.04
C ASP A 33 2.67 -5.53 -2.23
N LEU A 34 3.04 -6.38 -1.27
CA LEU A 34 4.30 -6.25 -0.54
C LEU A 34 5.35 -7.13 -1.23
N ILE A 35 6.49 -6.56 -1.56
CA ILE A 35 7.54 -7.22 -2.33
C ILE A 35 8.80 -7.28 -1.49
N LYS A 36 9.45 -8.43 -1.55
CA LYS A 36 10.81 -8.58 -1.04
C LYS A 36 11.58 -9.56 -1.91
N ASP A 37 12.71 -9.11 -2.41
CA ASP A 37 13.51 -9.82 -3.40
C ASP A 37 12.61 -10.21 -4.59
N GLU A 38 12.30 -11.50 -4.76
CA GLU A 38 11.43 -12.05 -5.81
C GLU A 38 10.10 -12.58 -5.27
N VAL A 39 9.84 -12.41 -3.97
CA VAL A 39 8.62 -12.89 -3.31
C VAL A 39 7.57 -11.78 -3.31
N ILE A 40 6.41 -12.09 -3.89
CA ILE A 40 5.23 -11.24 -3.87
C ILE A 40 4.31 -11.74 -2.75
N ILE A 41 4.09 -10.88 -1.76
CA ILE A 41 3.16 -11.10 -0.66
C ILE A 41 1.88 -10.30 -0.98
N PRO A 42 0.80 -10.98 -1.39
CA PRO A 42 -0.45 -10.30 -1.71
C PRO A 42 -1.08 -9.69 -0.46
N LEU A 43 -1.56 -8.45 -0.59
CA LEU A 43 -2.27 -7.76 0.49
C LEU A 43 -3.79 -7.92 0.33
N ASN A 44 -4.45 -8.34 1.40
CA ASN A 44 -5.89 -8.48 1.48
C ASN A 44 -6.52 -7.15 1.91
N PHE A 45 -7.30 -6.55 1.01
CA PHE A 45 -7.94 -5.26 1.26
C PHE A 45 -8.95 -5.35 2.41
N ILE A 46 -8.86 -4.40 3.34
CA ILE A 46 -9.81 -4.25 4.45
C ILE A 46 -10.67 -3.02 4.23
N SER A 47 -10.05 -1.85 4.06
CA SER A 47 -10.79 -0.59 3.91
C SER A 47 -9.98 0.51 3.21
N LYS A 48 -10.71 1.48 2.64
CA LYS A 48 -10.20 2.70 2.03
C LYS A 48 -10.94 3.88 2.65
N THR A 49 -10.20 4.84 3.18
CA THR A 49 -10.76 6.06 3.79
C THR A 49 -10.16 7.28 3.11
N LYS A 50 -11.02 8.19 2.62
CA LYS A 50 -10.58 9.48 2.09
C LYS A 50 -10.22 10.41 3.24
N LYS A 51 -9.01 10.96 3.23
CA LYS A 51 -8.58 12.09 4.06
C LYS A 51 -8.52 13.34 3.20
N ASN A 52 -8.17 14.49 3.79
CA ASN A 52 -8.19 15.76 3.08
C ASN A 52 -7.28 15.78 1.83
N THR A 53 -6.08 15.22 1.93
CA THR A 53 -5.05 15.29 0.86
C THR A 53 -4.60 13.92 0.36
N TYR A 54 -5.02 12.82 0.99
CA TYR A 54 -4.60 11.47 0.66
C TYR A 54 -5.72 10.45 0.91
N PHE A 55 -5.57 9.25 0.36
CA PHE A 55 -6.35 8.08 0.73
C PHE A 55 -5.53 7.19 1.68
N GLU A 56 -6.18 6.77 2.76
CA GLU A 56 -5.66 5.78 3.69
C GLU A 56 -6.25 4.41 3.30
N TYR A 57 -5.39 3.45 2.99
CA TYR A 57 -5.76 2.09 2.69
C TYR A 57 -5.28 1.16 3.80
N LYS A 58 -6.15 0.29 4.27
CA LYS A 58 -5.80 -0.75 5.25
C LYS A 58 -5.86 -2.12 4.61
N TYR A 59 -4.81 -2.89 4.86
CA TYR A 59 -4.69 -4.25 4.38
C TYR A 59 -4.24 -5.19 5.50
N SER A 60 -4.59 -6.47 5.36
CA SER A 60 -3.94 -7.57 6.06
C SER A 60 -3.12 -8.42 5.10
N PHE A 61 -2.22 -9.24 5.63
CA PHE A 61 -1.50 -10.24 4.85
C PHE A 61 -1.28 -11.48 5.70
N ASP A 62 -1.16 -12.63 5.03
CA ASP A 62 -0.92 -13.92 5.68
C ASP A 62 0.41 -14.50 5.23
N ALA A 63 1.48 -13.79 5.57
CA ALA A 63 2.85 -14.20 5.34
C ALA A 63 3.69 -13.88 6.58
N ASP A 64 4.63 -14.76 6.91
CA ASP A 64 5.60 -14.51 7.97
C ASP A 64 6.62 -13.49 7.47
N ILE A 65 6.58 -12.28 8.04
CA ILE A 65 7.53 -11.20 7.73
C ILE A 65 8.54 -11.01 8.86
N ILE A 66 9.72 -10.53 8.51
CA ILE A 66 10.78 -10.20 9.47
C ILE A 66 10.82 -8.66 9.60
N ILE A 67 10.38 -8.13 10.74
CA ILE A 67 10.21 -6.67 10.97
C ILE A 67 11.52 -5.88 10.80
N SER A 68 12.68 -6.50 11.00
CA SER A 68 13.98 -5.85 10.88
C SER A 68 14.53 -5.76 9.44
N GLN A 69 13.76 -6.18 8.45
CA GLN A 69 14.19 -6.20 7.05
C GLN A 69 13.34 -5.25 6.18
N PRO A 70 13.93 -4.66 5.13
CA PRO A 70 13.19 -3.79 4.23
C PRO A 70 12.23 -4.62 3.36
N TYR A 71 11.07 -4.04 3.10
CA TYR A 71 10.09 -4.53 2.14
C TYR A 71 9.63 -3.34 1.29
N GLU A 72 9.33 -3.60 0.02
CA GLU A 72 8.78 -2.61 -0.90
C GLU A 72 7.27 -2.76 -1.00
N VAL A 73 6.56 -1.65 -1.20
CA VAL A 73 5.12 -1.65 -1.47
C VAL A 73 4.91 -1.20 -2.90
N MET A 74 4.30 -2.06 -3.71
CA MET A 74 4.03 -1.78 -5.12
C MET A 74 2.54 -1.62 -5.35
N GLY A 75 2.13 -0.44 -5.81
CA GLY A 75 0.77 -0.19 -6.29
C GLY A 75 0.58 -0.78 -7.68
N ILE A 76 -0.50 -1.55 -7.85
CA ILE A 76 -0.84 -2.19 -9.11
C ILE A 76 -2.16 -1.63 -9.58
N ASN A 77 -2.09 -0.87 -10.66
CA ASN A 77 -3.25 -0.44 -11.42
C ASN A 77 -3.41 -1.35 -12.62
N GLY A 78 -4.63 -1.89 -12.79
CA GLY A 78 -4.99 -2.53 -14.03
C GLY A 78 -4.89 -1.49 -15.15
N TYR A 79 -4.55 -1.93 -16.36
CA TYR A 79 -4.70 -1.07 -17.54
C TYR A 79 -6.16 -0.57 -17.56
N THR A 80 -6.38 0.70 -17.27
CA THR A 80 -7.63 1.37 -17.62
C THR A 80 -7.64 1.44 -19.14
N THR A 81 -8.31 0.47 -19.78
CA THR A 81 -8.69 0.54 -21.20
C THR A 81 -9.63 1.69 -21.43
#